data_AF-A0A822C4V1-F1
#
_entry.id   AF-A0A822C4V1-F1
#
_cell.length_a   1.000
_cell.length_b   1.000
_cell.length_c   1.000
_cell.angle_alpha   90.00
_cell.angle_beta   90.00
_cell.angle_gamma   90.00
#
_symmetry.space_group_name_H-M   'P 1'
#
loop_
_entity.id
_entity.type
_entity.pdbx_description
1 polymer ?
#
loop_
_entity_poly.entity_id
_entity_poly.type
_entity_poly.pdbx_seq_one_letter_code
_entity_poly.pdbx_strand_id
1 'polypeptide(L)'
;IFDDEYTEQELFDGLKILDWIQNQTWSNGKVVIYGKSWGGFNGLQIGFLQPKNLSGIISAYSTDDRYNNDIHYYGGCLPAHEGFL
;
A
#
# COMPACT_ATOMS: atom_id res chain seq x y z
N ILE A 1 12.24 -1.49 16.16
CA ILE A 1 12.92 -0.62 15.19
C ILE A 1 12.31 -0.98 13.84
N PHE A 2 11.87 0.00 13.07
CA PHE A 2 11.43 -0.17 11.68
C PHE A 2 12.57 0.38 10.82
N ASP A 3 13.09 -0.43 9.91
CA ASP A 3 14.23 -0.06 9.07
C ASP A 3 13.79 0.70 7.79
N ASP A 4 12.51 0.56 7.41
CA ASP A 4 11.85 1.28 6.32
C ASP A 4 10.31 1.27 6.52
N GLU A 5 9.59 2.00 5.67
CA GLU A 5 8.14 1.98 5.55
C GLU A 5 7.64 0.74 4.79
N TYR A 6 6.42 0.28 5.11
CA TYR A 6 5.76 -0.87 4.47
C TYR A 6 6.51 -2.19 4.64
N THR A 7 6.54 -2.65 5.88
CA THR A 7 7.21 -3.92 6.21
C THR A 7 6.58 -5.11 5.49
N GLU A 8 7.37 -6.17 5.27
CA GLU A 8 6.84 -7.46 4.80
C GLU A 8 5.67 -7.94 5.67
N GLN A 9 5.75 -7.72 6.99
CA GLN A 9 4.68 -8.04 7.93
C GLN A 9 3.38 -7.32 7.59
N GLU A 10 3.44 -6.02 7.27
CA GLU A 10 2.28 -5.22 6.88
C GLU A 10 1.63 -5.75 5.59
N LEU A 11 2.45 -6.12 4.59
CA LEU A 11 1.96 -6.71 3.35
C LEU A 11 1.30 -8.09 3.60
N PHE A 12 1.91 -8.93 4.43
CA PHE A 12 1.34 -10.23 4.79
C PHE A 12 0.03 -10.11 5.56
N ASP A 13 -0.09 -9.13 6.45
CA ASP A 13 -1.34 -8.89 7.15
C ASP A 13 -2.42 -8.38 6.19
N GLY A 14 -2.06 -7.56 5.20
CA GLY A 14 -2.92 -7.22 4.08
C GLY A 14 -3.45 -8.47 3.34
N LEU A 15 -2.58 -9.42 3.00
CA LEU A 15 -2.98 -10.68 2.36
C LEU A 15 -3.92 -11.51 3.24
N LYS A 16 -3.67 -11.59 4.56
CA LYS A 16 -4.56 -12.27 5.51
C LYS A 16 -5.93 -11.61 5.57
N ILE A 17 -6.00 -10.27 5.50
CA ILE A 17 -7.27 -9.54 5.48
C ILE A 17 -8.04 -9.86 4.19
N LEU A 18 -7.37 -9.87 3.03
CA LEU A 18 -8.01 -10.27 1.77
C LEU A 18 -8.59 -11.69 1.87
N ASP A 19 -7.79 -12.65 2.37
CA ASP A 19 -8.21 -14.03 2.58
C ASP A 19 -9.37 -14.14 3.59
N TRP A 20 -9.34 -13.35 4.67
CA TRP A 20 -10.42 -13.32 5.63
C TRP A 20 -11.71 -12.78 5.00
N ILE A 21 -11.64 -11.68 4.25
CA ILE A 21 -12.80 -11.06 3.58
C ILE A 21 -13.44 -12.01 2.56
N GLN A 22 -12.65 -12.73 1.75
CA GLN A 22 -13.23 -13.62 0.72
C GLN A 22 -14.06 -14.76 1.32
N ASN A 23 -13.78 -15.17 2.56
CA ASN A 23 -14.44 -16.28 3.23
C ASN A 23 -15.69 -15.87 4.04
N GLN A 24 -16.08 -14.60 4.01
CA GLN A 24 -17.26 -14.13 4.73
C GLN A 24 -18.55 -14.40 3.95
N THR A 25 -19.64 -14.71 4.65
CA THR A 25 -20.95 -15.05 4.02
C THR A 25 -21.58 -13.91 3.23
N TRP A 26 -21.19 -12.67 3.52
CA TRP A 26 -21.61 -11.45 2.83
C TRP A 26 -20.69 -11.06 1.66
N SER A 27 -19.58 -11.78 1.46
CA SER A 27 -18.61 -11.52 0.41
C SER A 27 -18.90 -12.37 -0.82
N ASN A 28 -18.68 -11.80 -2.01
CA ASN A 28 -18.71 -12.56 -3.26
C ASN A 28 -17.33 -13.11 -3.64
N GLY A 29 -16.36 -13.07 -2.72
CA GLY A 29 -15.00 -13.56 -2.91
C GLY A 29 -14.05 -12.58 -3.63
N LYS A 30 -14.56 -11.43 -4.09
CA LYS A 30 -13.77 -10.41 -4.78
C LYS A 30 -13.56 -9.20 -3.87
N VAL A 31 -12.31 -8.76 -3.74
CA VAL A 31 -11.94 -7.62 -2.88
C VAL A 31 -11.29 -6.52 -3.70
N VAL A 32 -11.59 -5.27 -3.35
CA VAL A 32 -10.92 -4.08 -3.89
C VAL A 32 -10.25 -3.37 -2.73
N ILE A 33 -8.97 -3.01 -2.89
CA ILE A 33 -8.30 -2.13 -1.93
C ILE A 33 -8.49 -0.69 -2.38
N TYR A 34 -9.04 0.15 -1.50
CA TYR A 34 -9.07 1.60 -1.68
C TYR A 34 -8.27 2.25 -0.57
N GLY A 35 -7.40 3.19 -0.93
CA GLY A 35 -6.59 3.90 0.05
C GLY A 35 -6.07 5.24 -0.45
N LYS A 36 -5.96 6.19 0.49
CA LYS A 36 -5.28 7.45 0.29
C LYS A 36 -3.91 7.41 0.99
N SER A 37 -2.89 8.06 0.41
CA SER A 37 -1.57 8.20 1.05
C SER A 37 -1.04 6.81 1.42
N TRP A 38 -0.69 6.55 2.68
CA TRP A 38 -0.21 5.25 3.18
C TRP A 38 -1.04 4.05 2.70
N GLY A 39 -2.38 4.18 2.70
CA GLY A 39 -3.27 3.12 2.25
C GLY A 39 -3.20 2.88 0.73
N GLY A 40 -2.90 3.92 -0.05
CA GLY A 40 -2.68 3.82 -1.49
C GLY A 40 -1.36 3.10 -1.79
N PHE A 41 -0.27 3.51 -1.13
CA PHE A 41 1.03 2.83 -1.23
C PHE A 41 0.93 1.34 -0.85
N ASN A 42 0.26 1.02 0.26
CA ASN A 42 0.00 -0.35 0.67
C ASN A 42 -0.79 -1.14 -0.37
N GLY A 43 -1.87 -0.55 -0.91
CA GLY A 43 -2.68 -1.20 -1.93
C GLY A 43 -1.86 -1.59 -3.16
N LEU A 44 -0.99 -0.69 -3.65
CA LEU A 44 -0.10 -0.96 -4.78
C LEU A 44 0.91 -2.07 -4.46
N GLN A 45 1.53 -2.05 -3.28
CA GLN A 45 2.50 -3.07 -2.87
C GLN A 45 1.88 -4.45 -2.65
N ILE A 46 0.69 -4.52 -2.05
CA ILE A 46 -0.08 -5.79 -1.97
C ILE A 46 -0.45 -6.27 -3.38
N GLY A 47 -0.80 -5.35 -4.28
CA GLY A 47 -1.06 -5.65 -5.68
C GLY A 47 0.10 -6.33 -6.39
N PHE A 48 1.33 -5.92 -6.10
CA PHE A 48 2.55 -6.53 -6.64
C PHE A 48 2.68 -8.03 -6.29
N LEU A 49 2.15 -8.45 -5.14
CA LEU A 49 2.13 -9.85 -4.70
C LEU A 49 1.07 -10.70 -5.43
N GLN A 50 0.24 -10.09 -6.28
CA GLN A 50 -0.77 -10.73 -7.13
C GLN A 50 -1.73 -11.71 -6.39
N PRO A 51 -2.35 -11.32 -5.27
CA PRO A 51 -3.35 -12.16 -4.62
C PRO A 51 -4.56 -12.40 -5.52
N LYS A 52 -4.98 -13.67 -5.66
CA LYS A 52 -6.01 -14.10 -6.62
C LYS A 52 -7.39 -13.46 -6.41
N ASN A 53 -7.70 -13.06 -5.17
CA ASN A 53 -8.99 -12.47 -4.79
C ASN A 53 -9.02 -10.94 -4.89
N LEU A 54 -7.87 -10.29 -5.13
CA LEU A 54 -7.79 -8.86 -5.36
C LEU A 54 -8.22 -8.54 -6.78
N SER A 55 -9.40 -7.91 -6.90
CA SER A 55 -10.02 -7.58 -8.17
C SER A 55 -9.73 -6.16 -8.64
N GLY A 56 -9.11 -5.33 -7.80
CA GLY A 56 -8.70 -3.98 -8.17
C GLY A 56 -8.10 -3.20 -7.02
N ILE A 57 -7.42 -2.11 -7.37
CA ILE A 57 -6.85 -1.14 -6.43
C ILE A 57 -7.28 0.26 -6.88
N ILE A 58 -7.77 1.05 -5.93
CA ILE A 58 -8.02 2.48 -6.11
C ILE A 58 -7.04 3.22 -5.20
N SER A 59 -5.96 3.71 -5.81
CA SER A 59 -4.88 4.40 -5.13
C SER A 59 -5.02 5.91 -5.29
N ALA A 60 -5.11 6.64 -4.18
CA ALA A 60 -5.25 8.09 -4.18
C ALA A 60 -4.10 8.77 -3.44
N TYR A 61 -3.53 9.86 -3.99
CA TYR A 61 -2.45 10.61 -3.36
C TYR A 61 -1.27 9.74 -2.89
N SER A 62 -0.86 8.79 -3.73
CA SER A 62 0.28 7.91 -3.52
C SER A 62 0.95 7.65 -4.89
N THR A 63 2.09 6.97 -4.89
CA THR A 63 2.83 6.61 -6.11
C THR A 63 3.42 5.21 -6.00
N ASP A 64 3.59 4.55 -7.14
CA ASP A 64 4.39 3.33 -7.30
C ASP A 64 5.89 3.62 -7.53
N ASP A 65 6.25 4.85 -7.92
CA ASP A 65 7.63 5.31 -8.08
C ASP A 65 8.07 6.12 -6.85
N ARG A 66 8.44 5.40 -5.79
CA ARG A 66 8.73 6.02 -4.50
C ARG A 66 10.03 6.82 -4.47
N TYR A 67 10.99 6.48 -5.32
CA TYR A 67 12.27 7.18 -5.33
C TYR A 67 12.17 8.57 -5.98
N ASN A 68 11.31 8.73 -6.98
CA ASN A 68 11.20 10.01 -7.69
C ASN A 68 10.05 10.89 -7.19
N ASN A 69 8.96 10.28 -6.71
CA ASN A 69 7.67 10.96 -6.53
C ASN A 69 7.06 10.80 -5.13
N ASP A 70 7.76 10.16 -4.18
CA ASP A 70 7.29 10.07 -2.79
C ASP A 70 7.71 11.31 -1.99
N ILE A 71 7.00 11.61 -0.90
CA ILE A 71 7.25 12.79 -0.06
C ILE A 71 8.65 12.80 0.56
N HIS A 72 9.33 11.65 0.56
CA HIS A 72 10.65 11.44 1.11
C HIS A 72 11.78 11.72 0.11
N TYR A 73 11.51 11.65 -1.19
CA TYR A 73 12.52 11.84 -2.23
C TYR A 73 11.94 12.63 -3.40
N TYR A 74 12.42 13.86 -3.58
CA TYR A 74 12.03 14.70 -4.71
C TYR A 74 13.08 14.60 -5.80
N GLY A 75 12.79 13.85 -6.87
CA GLY A 75 13.75 13.61 -7.95
C GLY A 75 15.01 12.86 -7.51
N GLY A 76 14.88 11.93 -6.55
CA GLY A 76 15.97 11.08 -6.06
C GLY A 76 16.86 11.69 -4.97
N CYS A 77 16.60 12.92 -4.55
CA CYS A 77 17.30 13.58 -3.45
C CYS A 77 16.45 13.53 -2.17
N LEU A 78 17.08 13.17 -1.05
CA LEU A 78 16.48 13.37 0.28
C LEU A 78 16.41 14.89 0.52
N PRO A 79 15.22 15.49 0.66
CA PRO A 79 15.12 16.91 0.99
C PRO A 79 15.78 17.12 2.36
N ALA A 80 16.62 18.14 2.47
CA ALA A 80 17.20 18.55 3.74
C ALA A 80 16.07 19.13 4.62
N HIS A 81 15.34 18.24 5.30
CA HIS A 81 14.38 18.47 6.38
C HIS A 81 13.82 19.91 6.48
N GLU A 82 12.61 20.14 5.97
CA GLU A 82 11.72 21.13 6.60
C GLU A 82 10.89 20.38 7.64
N GLY A 83 11.42 20.37 8.86
CA GLY A 83 10.58 20.14 10.03
C GLY A 83 9.56 21.27 10.07
N PHE A 84 8.35 20.90 10.46
CA PHE A 84 7.30 21.82 10.86
C PHE A 84 7.86 23.11 11.47
N LEU A 85 7.74 24.20 10.71
CA LEU A 85 7.53 25.55 11.23
C LEU A 85 6.12 25.97 10.83
#